data_AF-A0A428NQL6-F1
#
_entry.id   AF-A0A428NQL6-F1
#
_cell.length_a   1.000
_cell.length_b   1.000
_cell.length_c   1.000
_cell.angle_alpha   90.00
_cell.angle_beta   90.00
_cell.angle_gamma   90.00
#
_symmetry.space_group_name_H-M   'P 1'
#
loop_
_entity.id
_entity.type
_entity.pdbx_description
1 polymer ?
#
loop_
_entity_poly.entity_id
_entity_poly.type
_entity_poly.pdbx_seq_one_letter_code
_entity_poly.pdbx_strand_id
1 'polypeptide(L)'
;MASEKTQPPASLEEPPGREPTVKDYIRVFTYATKWDLVVYVVASVASIGAGTTLPLMNIIFGQLVGQFTDYFQDPPPITRHEFEKLLDKQALYIMALFFGRFGLNYINKFCFRMIGIRLSSAVRLHYLECVLGQPIQVLDSMPPGAAASTITGTANVLQISISEKLGIFMEFNGTIWTAIIVAFT
;
A
#
# COMPACT_ATOMS: atom_id res chain seq x y z
N MET A 1 14.62 -27.76 57.84
CA MET A 1 14.60 -26.81 56.72
C MET A 1 14.66 -27.60 55.42
N ALA A 2 13.51 -28.01 54.89
CA ALA A 2 13.41 -28.61 53.57
C ALA A 2 12.87 -27.52 52.63
N SER A 3 13.69 -27.11 51.68
CA SER A 3 13.37 -26.09 50.68
C SER A 3 12.27 -26.62 49.77
N GLU A 4 11.09 -26.02 49.88
CA GLU A 4 9.97 -26.21 48.97
C GLU A 4 10.39 -25.69 47.59
N LYS A 5 10.63 -26.60 46.66
CA LYS A 5 10.87 -26.26 45.25
C LYS A 5 9.59 -25.67 44.67
N THR A 6 9.53 -24.35 44.59
CA THR A 6 8.52 -23.62 43.82
C THR A 6 8.63 -24.03 42.35
N GLN A 7 7.66 -24.83 41.91
CA GLN A 7 7.50 -25.23 40.53
C GLN A 7 7.07 -23.98 39.72
N PRO A 8 7.79 -23.59 38.64
CA PRO A 8 7.36 -22.45 37.82
C PRO A 8 6.00 -22.78 37.17
N PRO A 9 5.12 -21.77 36.97
CA PRO A 9 3.79 -22.00 36.45
C PRO A 9 3.87 -22.64 35.06
N ALA A 10 3.07 -23.69 34.84
CA ALA A 10 2.95 -24.38 33.57
C ALA A 10 2.65 -23.36 32.46
N SER A 11 3.60 -23.20 31.54
CA SER A 11 3.39 -22.48 30.30
C SER A 11 2.27 -23.19 29.53
N LEU A 12 1.12 -22.54 29.44
CA LEU A 12 0.05 -22.95 28.54
C LEU A 12 0.65 -23.07 27.15
N GLU A 13 0.79 -24.29 26.63
CA GLU A 13 1.14 -24.53 25.24
C GLU A 13 0.07 -23.83 24.38
N GLU A 14 0.48 -22.78 23.68
CA GLU A 14 -0.36 -22.19 22.64
C GLU A 14 -0.69 -23.31 21.64
N PRO A 15 -1.98 -23.54 21.30
CA PRO A 15 -2.34 -24.54 20.31
C PRO A 15 -1.57 -24.24 19.01
N PRO A 16 -1.13 -25.27 18.26
CA PRO A 16 -0.23 -25.11 17.12
C PRO A 16 -0.76 -24.02 16.19
N GLY A 17 -0.02 -22.90 16.15
CA GLY A 17 -0.41 -21.71 15.42
C GLY A 17 -0.61 -22.06 13.95
N ARG A 18 -1.85 -21.96 13.47
CA ARG A 18 -2.18 -22.12 12.05
C ARG A 18 -1.29 -21.16 11.25
N GLU A 19 -0.48 -21.71 10.35
CA GLU A 19 0.34 -20.86 9.47
C GLU A 19 -0.57 -19.96 8.63
N PRO A 20 -0.37 -18.63 8.66
CA PRO A 20 -1.20 -17.71 7.93
C PRO A 20 -1.05 -17.98 6.43
N THR A 21 -2.11 -18.47 5.81
CA THR A 21 -2.11 -18.80 4.38
C THR A 21 -2.62 -17.61 3.58
N VAL A 22 -2.13 -17.43 2.35
CA VAL A 22 -2.69 -16.46 1.37
C VAL A 22 -4.21 -16.57 1.20
N LYS A 23 -4.79 -17.75 1.41
CA LYS A 23 -6.24 -17.97 1.43
C LYS A 23 -6.95 -17.16 2.51
N ASP A 24 -6.34 -17.01 3.69
CA ASP A 24 -6.91 -16.26 4.80
C ASP A 24 -6.92 -14.76 4.49
N TYR A 25 -5.90 -14.26 3.76
CA TYR A 25 -5.88 -12.89 3.25
C TYR A 25 -6.98 -12.64 2.21
N ILE A 26 -7.12 -13.53 1.23
CA ILE A 26 -8.15 -13.42 0.18
C ILE A 26 -9.56 -13.50 0.77
N ARG A 27 -9.77 -14.30 1.82
CA ARG A 27 -11.06 -14.40 2.51
C ARG A 27 -11.53 -13.07 3.07
N VAL A 28 -10.63 -12.16 3.43
CA VAL A 28 -11.03 -10.83 3.89
C VAL A 28 -11.73 -10.04 2.78
N PHE A 29 -11.32 -10.22 1.52
CA PHE A 29 -11.98 -9.61 0.37
C PHE A 29 -13.35 -10.21 0.06
N THR A 30 -13.71 -11.36 0.63
CA THR A 30 -15.08 -11.91 0.52
C THR A 30 -16.11 -11.02 1.23
N TYR A 31 -15.70 -10.20 2.20
CA TYR A 31 -16.56 -9.20 2.84
C TYR A 31 -16.78 -7.95 1.98
N ALA A 32 -16.09 -7.81 0.84
CA ALA A 32 -16.26 -6.69 -0.07
C ALA A 32 -17.48 -6.85 -0.98
N THR A 33 -18.18 -5.76 -1.28
CA THR A 33 -19.29 -5.78 -2.23
C THR A 33 -18.78 -5.86 -3.68
N LYS A 34 -19.63 -6.29 -4.62
CA LYS A 34 -19.28 -6.34 -6.06
C LYS A 34 -18.85 -4.97 -6.59
N TRP A 35 -19.42 -3.88 -6.06
CA TRP A 35 -19.03 -2.50 -6.39
C TRP A 35 -17.65 -2.15 -5.84
N ASP A 36 -17.33 -2.56 -4.62
CA ASP A 36 -16.02 -2.33 -4.02
C ASP A 36 -14.91 -3.00 -4.83
N LEU A 37 -15.18 -4.17 -5.42
CA LEU A 37 -14.22 -4.87 -6.28
C LEU A 37 -13.90 -4.10 -7.56
N VAL A 38 -14.92 -3.50 -8.20
CA VAL A 38 -14.70 -2.65 -9.39
C VAL A 38 -13.85 -1.43 -9.03
N VAL A 39 -14.16 -0.77 -7.91
CA VAL A 39 -13.39 0.38 -7.43
C VAL A 39 -11.95 -0.04 -7.07
N TYR A 40 -11.75 -1.25 -6.52
CA TYR A 40 -10.43 -1.82 -6.26
C TYR A 40 -9.58 -1.99 -7.52
N VAL A 41 -10.19 -2.46 -8.62
CA VAL A 41 -9.50 -2.63 -9.90
C VAL A 41 -9.09 -1.28 -10.45
N VAL A 42 -10.00 -0.30 -10.47
CA VAL A 42 -9.71 1.07 -10.93
C VAL A 42 -8.60 1.70 -10.10
N ALA A 43 -8.67 1.56 -8.78
CA ALA A 43 -7.66 2.08 -7.87
C ALA A 43 -6.30 1.41 -8.06
N SER A 44 -6.28 0.09 -8.34
CA SER A 44 -5.05 -0.65 -8.62
C SER A 44 -4.38 -0.17 -9.90
N VAL A 45 -5.14 0.04 -10.98
CA VAL A 45 -4.63 0.60 -12.24
C VAL A 45 -4.08 2.02 -12.03
N ALA A 46 -4.83 2.86 -11.29
CA ALA A 46 -4.36 4.20 -10.93
C ALA A 46 -3.09 4.17 -10.07
N SER A 47 -2.95 3.18 -9.19
CA SER A 47 -1.75 2.98 -8.35
C SER A 47 -0.52 2.64 -9.18
N ILE A 48 -0.67 1.74 -10.15
CA ILE A 48 0.41 1.37 -11.07
C ILE A 48 0.85 2.59 -11.88
N GLY A 49 -0.10 3.35 -12.43
CA GLY A 49 0.20 4.59 -13.17
C GLY A 49 0.88 5.67 -12.30
N ALA A 50 0.50 5.79 -11.03
CA ALA A 50 1.19 6.69 -10.10
C ALA A 50 2.66 6.26 -9.86
N GLY A 51 2.93 4.96 -9.80
CA GLY A 51 4.29 4.41 -9.65
C GLY A 51 5.19 4.68 -10.85
N THR A 52 4.64 4.57 -12.07
CA THR A 52 5.34 4.88 -13.33
C THR A 52 5.89 6.31 -13.39
N THR A 53 5.36 7.25 -12.60
CA THR A 53 5.84 8.64 -12.64
C THR A 53 7.27 8.80 -12.14
N LEU A 54 7.72 7.99 -11.17
CA LEU A 54 9.06 8.12 -10.59
C LEU A 54 10.16 7.84 -11.64
N PRO A 55 10.14 6.72 -12.39
CA PRO A 55 11.08 6.49 -13.48
C PRO A 55 10.96 7.51 -14.61
N LEU A 56 9.75 7.95 -14.94
CA LEU A 56 9.53 8.91 -16.02
C LEU A 56 10.13 10.29 -15.70
N MET A 57 10.06 10.72 -14.44
CA MET A 57 10.74 11.92 -13.97
C MET A 57 12.26 11.81 -14.10
N ASN A 58 12.84 10.64 -13.80
CA ASN A 58 14.28 10.43 -13.98
C ASN A 58 14.72 10.53 -15.45
N ILE A 59 13.93 10.04 -16.41
CA ILE A 59 14.24 10.18 -17.84
C ILE A 59 14.28 11.65 -18.26
N ILE A 60 13.25 12.41 -17.87
CA ILE A 60 13.15 13.84 -18.19
C ILE A 60 14.34 14.60 -17.59
N PHE A 61 14.74 14.25 -16.37
CA PHE A 61 15.93 14.83 -15.76
C PHE A 61 17.21 14.44 -16.51
N GLY A 62 17.36 13.18 -16.93
CA GLY A 62 18.49 12.72 -17.73
C GLY A 62 18.60 13.46 -19.07
N GLN A 63 17.48 13.67 -19.76
CA GLN A 63 17.43 14.47 -20.99
C GLN A 63 17.85 15.93 -20.75
N LEU A 64 17.39 16.53 -19.65
CA LEU A 64 17.78 17.89 -19.29
C LEU A 64 19.30 18.00 -19.08
N VAL A 65 19.90 17.07 -18.33
CA VAL A 65 21.35 17.02 -18.12
C VAL A 65 22.11 16.82 -19.44
N GLY A 66 21.59 15.97 -20.34
CA GLY A 66 22.17 15.80 -21.68
C GLY A 66 22.17 17.10 -22.49
N GLN A 67 21.05 17.83 -22.49
CA GLN A 67 20.92 19.11 -23.20
C GLN A 67 21.85 20.20 -22.64
N PHE A 68 22.03 20.25 -21.32
CA PHE A 68 23.03 21.13 -20.71
C PHE A 68 24.44 20.74 -21.15
N THR A 69 24.75 19.45 -21.17
CA THR A 69 26.07 18.95 -21.60
C THR A 69 26.36 19.35 -23.05
N ASP A 70 25.38 19.17 -23.95
CA ASP A 70 25.52 19.54 -25.36
C ASP A 70 25.69 21.05 -25.54
N TYR A 71 25.05 21.90 -24.74
CA TYR A 71 25.23 23.36 -24.81
C TYR A 71 26.65 23.80 -24.45
N PHE A 72 27.32 23.09 -23.53
CA PHE A 72 28.66 23.42 -23.05
C PHE A 72 29.79 22.72 -23.82
N GLN A 73 29.50 21.97 -24.88
CA GLN A 73 30.52 21.41 -25.78
C GLN A 73 31.10 22.49 -26.69
N ASP A 74 32.39 22.39 -27.04
CA ASP A 74 33.07 23.27 -27.99
C ASP A 74 33.49 22.48 -29.25
N PRO A 75 33.00 22.83 -30.46
CA PRO A 75 31.99 23.85 -30.74
C PRO A 75 30.57 23.40 -30.32
N PRO A 76 29.68 24.33 -29.91
CA PRO A 76 28.35 23.98 -29.44
C PRO A 76 27.48 23.51 -30.62
N PRO A 77 26.92 22.29 -30.56
CA PRO A 77 25.99 21.78 -31.58
C PRO A 77 24.63 22.49 -31.56
N ILE A 78 24.28 23.22 -30.50
CA ILE A 78 22.95 23.84 -30.31
C ILE A 78 23.04 25.35 -30.05
N THR A 79 22.10 26.11 -30.63
CA THR A 79 22.05 27.57 -30.45
C THR A 79 21.34 27.92 -29.14
N ARG A 80 21.69 29.05 -28.50
CA ARG A 80 21.03 29.55 -27.27
C ARG A 80 19.49 29.58 -27.36
N HIS A 81 18.94 30.00 -28.50
CA HIS A 81 17.50 30.05 -28.70
C HIS A 81 16.83 28.66 -28.72
N GLU A 82 17.51 27.65 -29.27
CA GLU A 82 17.04 26.27 -29.27
C GLU A 82 17.10 25.66 -27.88
N PHE A 83 18.15 25.98 -27.12
CA PHE A 83 18.32 25.56 -25.73
C PHE A 83 17.19 26.10 -24.82
N GLU A 84 16.89 27.40 -24.89
CA GLU A 84 15.81 28.03 -24.12
C GLU A 84 14.44 27.37 -24.44
N LYS A 85 14.17 27.09 -25.73
CA LYS A 85 12.95 26.42 -26.17
C LYS A 85 12.83 24.98 -25.66
N LEU A 86 13.95 24.25 -25.60
CA LEU A 86 14.01 22.89 -25.04
C LEU A 86 13.72 22.89 -23.54
N LEU A 87 14.31 23.83 -22.80
CA LEU A 87 14.08 24.00 -21.36
C LEU A 87 12.60 24.29 -21.05
N ASP A 88 12.00 25.23 -21.77
CA ASP A 88 10.58 25.57 -21.59
C ASP A 88 9.68 24.35 -21.84
N LYS A 89 9.99 23.55 -22.85
CA LYS A 89 9.26 22.31 -23.14
C LYS A 89 9.44 21.28 -22.03
N GLN A 90 10.64 21.13 -21.50
CA GLN A 90 10.94 20.19 -20.41
C GLN A 90 10.24 20.58 -19.11
N ALA A 91 10.23 21.87 -18.78
CA ALA A 91 9.49 22.41 -17.65
C ALA A 91 7.98 22.11 -17.76
N LEU A 92 7.41 22.26 -18.97
CA LEU A 92 6.01 21.92 -19.24
C LEU A 92 5.73 20.43 -19.05
N TYR A 93 6.64 19.54 -19.50
CA TYR A 93 6.49 18.09 -19.26
C TYR A 93 6.53 17.72 -17.77
N ILE A 94 7.44 18.32 -16.98
CA ILE A 94 7.50 18.10 -15.52
C ILE A 94 6.20 18.56 -14.86
N MET A 95 5.70 19.74 -15.24
CA MET A 95 4.44 20.26 -14.70
C MET A 95 3.24 19.37 -15.08
N ALA A 96 3.15 18.92 -16.33
CA ALA A 96 2.10 18.01 -16.77
C ALA A 96 2.13 16.67 -16.02
N LEU A 97 3.33 16.11 -15.80
CA LEU A 97 3.51 14.90 -14.99
C LEU A 97 3.10 15.09 -13.54
N PHE A 98 3.41 16.25 -12.95
CA PHE A 98 3.00 16.55 -11.58
C PHE A 98 1.49 16.51 -11.43
N PHE A 99 0.74 17.16 -12.32
CA PHE A 99 -0.72 17.13 -12.29
C PHE A 99 -1.29 15.73 -12.56
N GLY A 100 -0.70 14.99 -13.51
CA GLY A 100 -1.07 13.60 -13.75
C GLY A 100 -0.90 12.74 -12.51
N ARG A 101 0.29 12.77 -11.90
CA ARG A 101 0.60 12.03 -10.67
C ARG A 101 -0.28 12.45 -9.51
N PHE A 102 -0.51 13.74 -9.33
CA PHE A 102 -1.38 14.25 -8.28
C PHE A 102 -2.80 13.69 -8.41
N GLY A 103 -3.39 13.71 -9.60
CA GLY A 103 -4.71 13.13 -9.87
C GLY A 103 -4.75 11.62 -9.64
N LEU A 104 -3.79 10.88 -10.20
CA LEU A 104 -3.69 9.42 -10.05
C LEU A 104 -3.54 9.01 -8.57
N ASN A 105 -2.67 9.70 -7.82
CA ASN A 105 -2.44 9.40 -6.41
C ASN A 105 -3.67 9.75 -5.56
N TYR A 106 -4.32 10.89 -5.82
CA TYR A 106 -5.53 11.28 -5.12
C TYR A 106 -6.65 10.24 -5.28
N ILE A 107 -6.94 9.85 -6.51
CA ILE A 107 -7.97 8.85 -6.82
C ILE A 107 -7.63 7.51 -6.14
N ASN A 108 -6.40 7.04 -6.32
CA ASN A 108 -5.91 5.80 -5.70
C ASN A 108 -6.09 5.83 -4.17
N LYS A 109 -5.47 6.79 -3.47
CA LYS A 109 -5.52 6.84 -2.00
C LYS A 109 -6.95 7.00 -1.49
N PHE A 110 -7.78 7.80 -2.16
CA PHE A 110 -9.19 7.97 -1.79
C PHE A 110 -9.99 6.67 -1.93
N CYS A 111 -9.89 5.99 -3.08
CA CYS A 111 -10.59 4.74 -3.34
C CYS A 111 -10.18 3.63 -2.36
N PHE A 112 -8.88 3.39 -2.19
CA PHE A 112 -8.40 2.37 -1.24
C PHE A 112 -8.80 2.69 0.20
N ARG A 113 -8.73 3.97 0.62
CA ARG A 113 -9.14 4.38 1.97
C ARG A 113 -10.64 4.17 2.19
N MET A 114 -11.48 4.54 1.23
CA MET A 114 -12.93 4.34 1.32
C MET A 114 -13.28 2.86 1.50
N ILE A 115 -12.72 1.99 0.66
CA ILE A 115 -13.01 0.56 0.71
C ILE A 115 -12.47 -0.07 2.01
N GLY A 116 -11.26 0.29 2.42
CA GLY A 116 -10.69 -0.23 3.66
C GLY A 116 -11.51 0.13 4.91
N ILE A 117 -12.12 1.32 4.95
CA ILE A 117 -13.04 1.70 6.03
C ILE A 117 -14.30 0.81 6.00
N ARG A 118 -14.93 0.65 4.83
CA ARG A 118 -16.13 -0.20 4.67
C ARG A 118 -15.85 -1.64 5.10
N LEU A 119 -14.73 -2.21 4.64
CA LEU A 119 -14.32 -3.56 4.95
C LEU A 119 -14.01 -3.75 6.44
N SER A 120 -13.31 -2.79 7.04
CA SER A 120 -13.02 -2.80 8.48
C SER A 120 -14.30 -2.77 9.33
N SER A 121 -15.26 -1.93 8.97
CA SER A 121 -16.56 -1.87 9.64
C SER A 121 -17.33 -3.19 9.55
N ALA A 122 -17.36 -3.82 8.37
CA ALA A 122 -18.02 -5.11 8.17
C ALA A 122 -17.37 -6.24 9.00
N VAL A 123 -16.03 -6.32 9.00
CA VAL A 123 -15.29 -7.32 9.77
C VAL A 123 -15.50 -7.11 11.28
N ARG A 124 -15.47 -5.85 11.76
CA ARG A 124 -15.70 -5.54 13.18
C ARG A 124 -17.12 -5.89 13.62
N LEU A 125 -18.12 -5.64 12.78
CA LEU A 125 -19.51 -6.00 13.06
C LEU A 125 -19.66 -7.52 13.19
N HIS A 126 -19.18 -8.27 12.19
CA HIS A 126 -19.25 -9.74 12.20
C HIS A 126 -18.48 -10.36 13.37
N TYR A 127 -17.32 -9.79 13.73
CA TYR A 127 -16.56 -10.22 14.91
C TYR A 127 -17.36 -10.01 16.20
N LEU A 128 -18.00 -8.85 16.37
CA LEU A 128 -18.81 -8.55 17.55
C LEU A 128 -20.01 -9.50 17.67
N GLU A 129 -20.72 -9.75 16.57
CA GLU A 129 -21.83 -10.70 16.52
C GLU A 129 -21.39 -12.12 16.93
N CYS A 130 -20.24 -12.57 16.42
CA CYS A 130 -19.68 -13.88 16.76
C CYS A 130 -19.26 -13.98 18.23
N VAL A 131 -18.63 -12.94 18.78
CA VAL A 131 -18.22 -12.92 20.19
C VAL A 131 -19.42 -12.94 21.12
N LEU A 132 -20.48 -12.17 20.81
CA LEU A 132 -21.69 -12.14 21.64
C LEU A 132 -22.52 -13.43 21.53
N GLY A 133 -22.39 -14.19 20.45
CA GLY A 133 -23.05 -15.49 20.26
C GLY A 133 -22.32 -16.69 20.87
N GLN A 134 -21.11 -16.51 21.43
CA GLN A 134 -20.34 -17.59 22.01
C GLN A 134 -20.83 -17.99 23.41
N PRO A 135 -20.72 -19.28 23.79
CA PRO A 135 -21.10 -19.74 25.11
C PRO A 135 -20.18 -19.14 26.20
N ILE A 136 -20.72 -18.91 27.39
CA ILE A 136 -20.01 -18.24 28.50
C ILE A 136 -18.68 -18.90 28.85
N GLN A 137 -18.60 -20.22 28.72
CA GLN A 137 -17.38 -20.99 28.99
C GLN A 137 -16.21 -20.58 28.07
N VAL A 138 -16.50 -20.22 26.81
CA VAL A 138 -15.48 -19.75 25.86
C VAL A 138 -15.06 -18.33 26.20
N LEU A 139 -16.01 -17.47 26.58
CA LEU A 139 -15.74 -16.11 27.02
C LEU A 139 -14.88 -16.07 28.30
N ASP A 140 -15.19 -16.93 29.27
CA ASP A 140 -14.44 -17.05 30.53
C ASP A 140 -13.04 -17.65 30.33
N SER A 141 -12.85 -18.44 29.28
CA SER A 141 -11.54 -19.00 28.93
C SER A 141 -10.61 -17.98 28.25
N MET A 142 -11.13 -16.86 27.75
CA MET A 142 -10.32 -15.84 27.08
C MET A 142 -9.62 -14.92 28.09
N PRO A 143 -8.37 -14.49 27.81
CA PRO A 143 -7.70 -13.51 28.65
C PRO A 143 -8.52 -12.22 28.78
N PRO A 144 -8.56 -11.60 29.98
CA PRO A 144 -9.25 -10.33 30.18
C PRO A 144 -8.78 -9.29 29.16
N GLY A 145 -9.74 -8.68 28.45
CA GLY A 145 -9.46 -7.66 27.44
C GLY A 145 -9.03 -8.17 26.06
N ALA A 146 -8.87 -9.48 25.85
CA ALA A 146 -8.50 -10.05 24.55
C ALA A 146 -9.48 -9.64 23.44
N ALA A 147 -10.79 -9.80 23.67
CA ALA A 147 -11.80 -9.44 22.67
C ALA A 147 -11.79 -7.95 22.30
N ALA A 148 -11.58 -7.06 23.29
CA ALA A 148 -11.47 -5.62 23.08
C ALA A 148 -10.18 -5.24 22.33
N SER A 149 -9.08 -5.93 22.62
CA SER A 149 -7.81 -5.75 21.92
C SER A 149 -7.91 -6.20 20.46
N THR A 150 -8.53 -7.35 20.19
CA THR A 150 -8.68 -7.87 18.82
C THR A 150 -9.58 -6.98 17.96
N ILE A 151 -10.75 -6.56 18.46
CA ILE A 151 -11.68 -5.72 17.69
C ILE A 151 -11.09 -4.32 17.38
N THR A 152 -10.21 -3.82 18.24
CA THR A 152 -9.62 -2.48 18.09
C THR A 152 -8.28 -2.56 17.36
N GLY A 153 -7.32 -3.31 17.91
CA GLY A 153 -5.95 -3.43 17.41
C GLY A 153 -5.88 -4.23 16.12
N THR A 154 -6.26 -5.51 16.14
CA THR A 154 -6.15 -6.39 14.97
C THR A 154 -6.97 -5.87 13.79
N ALA A 155 -8.19 -5.38 14.02
CA ALA A 155 -9.00 -4.81 12.96
C ALA A 155 -8.43 -3.49 12.39
N ASN A 156 -7.73 -2.69 13.20
CA ASN A 156 -7.04 -1.49 12.73
C ASN A 156 -5.82 -1.84 11.86
N VAL A 157 -5.01 -2.81 12.31
CA VAL A 157 -3.89 -3.34 11.52
C VAL A 157 -4.38 -3.90 10.19
N LEU A 158 -5.49 -4.65 10.21
CA LEU A 158 -6.13 -5.17 9.01
C LEU A 158 -6.56 -4.06 8.05
N GLN A 159 -7.19 -3.01 8.58
CA GLN A 159 -7.63 -1.86 7.80
C GLN A 159 -6.45 -1.16 7.10
N ILE A 160 -5.40 -0.81 7.85
CA ILE A 160 -4.20 -0.16 7.31
C ILE A 160 -3.53 -1.06 6.26
N SER A 161 -3.49 -2.37 6.50
CA SER A 161 -2.87 -3.33 5.58
C SER A 161 -3.60 -3.37 4.24
N ILE A 162 -4.93 -3.36 4.26
CA ILE A 162 -5.77 -3.51 3.07
C ILE A 162 -5.98 -2.18 2.32
N SER A 163 -6.01 -1.04 3.02
CA SER A 163 -6.13 0.27 2.38
C SER A 163 -4.79 0.90 2.00
N GLU A 164 -3.81 0.91 2.89
CA GLU A 164 -2.58 1.68 2.66
C GLU A 164 -1.46 0.81 2.10
N LYS A 165 -1.17 -0.31 2.78
CA LYS A 165 -0.03 -1.15 2.40
C LYS A 165 -0.24 -1.83 1.05
N LEU A 166 -1.46 -2.29 0.76
CA LEU A 166 -1.79 -2.86 -0.55
C LEU A 166 -1.66 -1.84 -1.69
N GLY A 167 -2.13 -0.60 -1.47
CA GLY A 167 -1.99 0.47 -2.46
C GLY A 167 -0.52 0.80 -2.75
N ILE A 168 0.29 0.92 -1.69
CA ILE A 168 1.75 1.13 -1.79
C ILE A 168 2.45 -0.05 -2.48
N PHE A 169 2.04 -1.29 -2.19
CA PHE A 169 2.57 -2.47 -2.86
C PHE A 169 2.32 -2.41 -4.37
N MET A 170 1.11 -2.07 -4.81
CA MET A 170 0.80 -1.91 -6.24
C MET A 170 1.58 -0.76 -6.89
N GLU A 171 1.75 0.36 -6.17
CA GLU A 171 2.53 1.53 -6.62
C GLU A 171 3.99 1.14 -6.86
N PHE A 172 4.62 0.46 -5.91
CA PHE A 172 6.01 0.01 -6.05
C PHE A 172 6.20 -1.10 -7.07
N ASN A 173 5.25 -2.03 -7.23
CA ASN A 173 5.30 -3.00 -8.31
C ASN A 173 5.31 -2.29 -9.67
N GLY A 174 4.44 -1.30 -9.87
CA GLY A 174 4.42 -0.47 -11.08
C GLY A 174 5.74 0.26 -11.32
N THR A 175 6.32 0.83 -10.26
CA THR A 175 7.64 1.49 -10.29
C THR A 175 8.75 0.53 -10.71
N ILE A 176 8.81 -0.68 -10.13
CA ILE A 176 9.85 -1.68 -10.43
C ILE A 176 9.80 -2.07 -11.91
N TRP A 177 8.63 -2.46 -12.42
CA TRP A 177 8.48 -2.87 -13.81
C TRP A 177 8.79 -1.72 -14.78
N THR A 178 8.30 -0.52 -14.49
CA THR A 178 8.59 0.67 -15.31
C THR A 178 10.10 0.98 -15.31
N ALA A 179 10.74 0.95 -14.14
CA ALA A 179 12.17 1.24 -14.01
C ALA A 179 13.03 0.23 -14.77
N ILE A 180 12.69 -1.06 -14.73
CA ILE A 180 13.37 -2.10 -15.51
C ILE A 180 13.24 -1.79 -17.01
N ILE A 181 12.03 -1.53 -17.51
CA ILE A 181 11.81 -1.22 -18.93
C ILE A 181 12.65 -0.01 -19.36
N VAL A 182 12.63 1.06 -18.57
CA VAL A 182 13.39 2.29 -18.83
C VAL A 182 14.90 2.05 -18.78
N ALA A 183 15.39 1.20 -17.88
CA ALA A 183 16.82 0.92 -17.77
C ALA A 183 17.39 0.14 -18.97
N PHE A 184 16.55 -0.66 -19.64
CA PHE A 184 16.93 -1.44 -20.83
C PHE A 184 16.57 -0.76 -22.15
N THR A 185 15.94 0.41 -22.13
CA THR A 185 15.62 1.23 -23.30
C THR A 185 16.65 2.34 -23.46
#